data_AF-A0A443HQI3-F1
#
_entry.id   AF-A0A443HQI3-F1
#
_cell.length_a   1.000
_cell.length_b   1.000
_cell.length_c   1.000
_cell.angle_alpha   90.00
_cell.angle_beta   90.00
_cell.angle_gamma   90.00
#
_symmetry.space_group_name_H-M   'P 1'
#
loop_
_entity.id
_entity.type
_entity.pdbx_description
1 polymer ?
#
loop_
_entity_poly.entity_id
_entity_poly.type
_entity_poly.pdbx_seq_one_letter_code
_entity_poly.pdbx_strand_id
1 'polypeptide(L)'
;MNLRPRFSSDYICKAEIAPDPDISGLGVFSSFIVVTWITIFVAGVPAIYEAVEIFRSDLDLQSFGIIAAKFQKLIGPLCDLQVITGIGIIIASWSQIHTINYYHEQLVVTYWWLTLNSFWAGRVNYLDFDVEDDDIRILQRTWNDSQGPCYRYEDGSTPVPWMIGLCLFCIALLSATFRKTKIFVKWYLDSLEIVNQRLEEWYVTSQQTREKTISQSSGLPAAVPQFGQLKAYFMVALSLTCRVLWFIVVLCLDVWSYGNSFAPMTWCLNAFFSSWDTFIAISTWRLNQTNMKGDESQMSFGQVLPLCLIGSIIFSAVDIFREDPDCEYMTKHDASDVGDCVVENV
;
A
#
# COMPACT_ATOMS: atom_id res chain seq x y z
N MET A 1 -19.76 -4.24 38.27
CA MET A 1 -20.38 -3.41 37.21
C MET A 1 -20.98 -4.35 36.18
N ASN A 2 -22.31 -4.49 36.18
CA ASN A 2 -23.04 -5.26 35.18
C ASN A 2 -23.26 -4.37 33.94
N LEU A 3 -22.39 -4.48 32.94
CA LEU A 3 -22.64 -3.90 31.63
C LEU A 3 -23.74 -4.74 30.96
N ARG A 4 -24.99 -4.33 31.12
CA ARG A 4 -26.06 -4.83 30.25
C ARG A 4 -25.77 -4.34 28.83
N PRO A 5 -25.73 -5.22 27.81
CA PRO A 5 -25.72 -4.75 26.44
C PRO A 5 -26.98 -3.90 26.21
N ARG A 6 -26.78 -2.65 25.77
CA ARG A 6 -27.85 -1.65 25.63
C ARG A 6 -28.65 -1.81 24.33
N PHE A 7 -28.54 -2.95 23.67
CA PHE A 7 -29.32 -3.28 22.48
C PHE A 7 -30.38 -4.30 22.87
N SER A 8 -31.64 -3.87 22.83
CA SER A 8 -32.80 -4.77 22.93
C SER A 8 -32.68 -5.84 21.83
N SER A 9 -32.98 -7.09 22.19
CA SER A 9 -33.00 -8.25 21.28
C SER A 9 -33.95 -8.09 20.08
N ASP A 10 -34.82 -7.07 20.09
CA ASP A 10 -35.88 -6.88 19.10
C ASP A 10 -35.55 -5.84 18.01
N TYR A 11 -34.39 -5.19 18.02
CA TYR A 11 -33.91 -4.42 16.86
C TYR A 11 -33.19 -5.34 15.86
N ILE A 12 -33.85 -6.41 15.43
CA ILE A 12 -33.45 -7.10 14.21
C ILE A 12 -33.95 -6.22 13.08
N CYS A 13 -33.13 -5.27 12.62
CA CYS A 13 -33.47 -4.57 11.40
C CYS A 13 -33.41 -5.57 10.24
N LYS A 14 -34.57 -6.09 9.86
CA LYS A 14 -34.77 -6.86 8.63
C LYS A 14 -35.09 -5.87 7.52
N ALA A 15 -34.13 -5.02 7.19
CA ALA A 15 -34.20 -4.30 5.93
C ALA A 15 -33.91 -5.32 4.82
N GLU A 16 -34.85 -5.47 3.91
CA GLU A 16 -34.70 -6.38 2.79
C GLU A 16 -33.76 -5.75 1.77
N ILE A 17 -32.69 -6.47 1.44
CA ILE A 17 -31.66 -6.00 0.52
C ILE A 17 -31.98 -6.60 -0.87
N ALA A 18 -32.22 -5.73 -1.85
CA ALA A 18 -32.33 -6.15 -3.25
C ALA A 18 -30.93 -6.57 -3.74
N PRO A 19 -30.78 -7.72 -4.43
CA PRO A 19 -29.48 -8.21 -4.90
C PRO A 19 -28.93 -7.34 -6.03
N ASP A 20 -27.61 -7.10 -6.02
CA ASP A 20 -26.88 -6.48 -7.12
C ASP A 20 -25.64 -7.33 -7.49
N PRO A 21 -25.79 -8.32 -8.39
CA PRO A 21 -24.70 -9.23 -8.74
C PRO A 21 -23.53 -8.54 -9.46
N ASP A 22 -23.67 -7.29 -9.89
CA ASP A 22 -22.57 -6.53 -10.50
C ASP A 22 -21.67 -5.86 -9.44
N ILE A 23 -22.12 -5.76 -8.19
CA ILE A 23 -21.35 -5.24 -7.05
C ILE A 23 -21.00 -6.35 -6.05
N SER A 24 -21.99 -7.06 -5.52
CA SER A 24 -21.81 -8.09 -4.48
C SER A 24 -21.67 -9.51 -5.03
N GLY A 25 -21.79 -9.67 -6.35
CA GLY A 25 -21.74 -10.96 -6.99
C GLY A 25 -20.47 -11.74 -6.69
N LEU A 26 -20.59 -13.06 -6.56
CA LEU A 26 -19.50 -13.93 -6.12
C LEU A 26 -18.25 -13.79 -7.01
N GLY A 27 -18.41 -13.63 -8.32
CA GLY A 27 -17.28 -13.43 -9.22
C GLY A 27 -16.56 -12.08 -9.00
N VAL A 28 -17.30 -10.99 -8.81
CA VAL A 28 -16.72 -9.67 -8.51
C VAL A 28 -16.00 -9.73 -7.17
N PHE A 29 -16.69 -10.20 -6.12
CA PHE A 29 -16.13 -10.34 -4.77
C PHE A 29 -14.84 -11.18 -4.75
N SER A 30 -14.88 -12.37 -5.34
CA SER A 30 -13.72 -13.26 -5.38
C SER A 30 -12.58 -12.69 -6.21
N SER A 31 -12.87 -12.00 -7.32
CA SER A 31 -11.84 -11.41 -8.16
C SER A 31 -11.03 -10.32 -7.44
N PHE A 32 -11.68 -9.39 -6.73
CA PHE A 32 -10.98 -8.36 -5.96
C PHE A 32 -10.06 -8.99 -4.92
N ILE A 33 -10.56 -9.95 -4.14
CA ILE A 33 -9.73 -10.63 -3.14
C ILE A 33 -8.55 -11.34 -3.80
N VAL A 34 -8.81 -12.15 -4.83
CA VAL A 34 -7.76 -12.96 -5.48
C VAL A 34 -6.69 -12.07 -6.11
N VAL A 35 -7.09 -11.05 -6.90
CA VAL A 35 -6.10 -10.16 -7.55
C VAL A 35 -5.34 -9.36 -6.49
N THR A 36 -5.98 -8.86 -5.42
CA THR A 36 -5.29 -8.14 -4.36
C THR A 36 -4.22 -9.00 -3.70
N TRP A 37 -4.55 -10.25 -3.36
CA TRP A 37 -3.59 -11.15 -2.72
C TRP A 37 -2.48 -11.63 -3.65
N ILE A 38 -2.77 -11.82 -4.95
CA ILE A 38 -1.73 -12.08 -5.95
C ILE A 38 -0.76 -10.89 -6.03
N THR A 39 -1.26 -9.66 -6.10
CA THR A 39 -0.43 -8.46 -6.15
C THR A 39 0.41 -8.30 -4.86
N ILE A 40 -0.20 -8.48 -3.68
CA ILE A 40 0.53 -8.45 -2.40
C ILE A 40 1.64 -9.51 -2.37
N PHE A 41 1.38 -10.72 -2.84
CA PHE A 41 2.36 -11.80 -2.88
C PHE A 41 3.51 -11.47 -3.84
N VAL A 42 3.19 -11.05 -5.07
CA VAL A 42 4.19 -10.68 -6.09
C VAL A 42 5.06 -9.51 -5.63
N ALA A 43 4.46 -8.50 -4.99
CA ALA A 43 5.17 -7.38 -4.38
C ALA A 43 6.03 -7.78 -3.17
N GLY A 44 5.67 -8.87 -2.49
CA GLY A 44 6.44 -9.38 -1.35
C GLY A 44 7.81 -9.93 -1.74
N VAL A 45 7.96 -10.47 -2.95
CA VAL A 45 9.24 -11.04 -3.40
C VAL A 45 10.37 -10.00 -3.44
N PRO A 46 10.25 -8.85 -4.15
CA PRO A 46 11.30 -7.83 -4.14
C PRO A 46 11.48 -7.18 -2.76
N ALA A 47 10.40 -7.01 -1.98
CA ALA A 47 10.51 -6.51 -0.62
C ALA A 47 11.31 -7.47 0.28
N ILE A 48 11.09 -8.78 0.20
CA ILE A 48 11.88 -9.77 0.94
C ILE A 48 13.34 -9.77 0.46
N TYR A 49 13.59 -9.63 -0.84
CA TYR A 49 14.94 -9.49 -1.39
C TYR A 49 15.69 -8.33 -0.75
N GLU A 50 15.11 -7.12 -0.74
CA GLU A 50 15.72 -5.92 -0.14
C GLU A 50 15.96 -6.12 1.38
N ALA A 51 15.00 -6.73 2.09
CA ALA A 51 15.18 -7.04 3.51
C ALA A 51 16.37 -7.99 3.74
N VAL A 52 16.46 -9.06 2.96
CA VAL A 52 17.52 -10.07 3.10
C VAL A 52 18.88 -9.47 2.75
N GLU A 53 18.97 -8.66 1.70
CA GLU A 53 20.20 -7.94 1.31
C GLU A 53 20.71 -7.04 2.44
N ILE A 54 19.82 -6.28 3.08
CA ILE A 54 20.17 -5.41 4.21
C ILE A 54 20.62 -6.20 5.44
N PHE A 55 19.97 -7.32 5.74
CA PHE A 55 20.32 -8.13 6.92
C PHE A 55 21.52 -9.06 6.71
N ARG A 56 21.83 -9.43 5.46
CA ARG A 56 22.87 -10.40 5.13
C ARG A 56 23.65 -9.97 3.89
N SER A 57 24.51 -8.97 4.08
CA SER A 57 25.48 -8.51 3.07
C SER A 57 26.42 -9.60 2.54
N ASP A 58 26.58 -10.70 3.28
CA ASP A 58 27.58 -11.74 3.01
C ASP A 58 27.05 -12.91 2.17
N LEU A 59 25.76 -12.92 1.81
CA LEU A 59 25.19 -13.97 0.98
C LEU A 59 25.25 -13.60 -0.51
N ASP A 60 25.75 -14.53 -1.31
CA ASP A 60 25.65 -14.46 -2.77
C ASP A 60 24.20 -14.68 -3.21
N LEU A 61 23.46 -13.56 -3.35
CA LEU A 61 22.03 -13.50 -3.65
C LEU A 61 21.74 -13.29 -5.14
N GLN A 62 22.73 -13.51 -6.02
CA GLN A 62 22.61 -13.24 -7.45
C GLN A 62 21.39 -13.92 -8.08
N SER A 63 21.16 -15.21 -7.79
CA SER A 63 19.99 -15.92 -8.30
C SER A 63 18.66 -15.38 -7.76
N PHE A 64 18.63 -14.86 -6.53
CA PHE A 64 17.43 -14.29 -5.94
C PHE A 64 17.12 -12.90 -6.54
N GLY A 65 18.14 -12.13 -6.89
CA GLY A 65 18.01 -10.84 -7.58
C GLY A 65 17.37 -10.98 -8.96
N ILE A 66 17.77 -11.98 -9.74
CA ILE A 66 17.17 -12.27 -11.06
C ILE A 66 15.68 -12.59 -10.91
N ILE A 67 15.32 -13.42 -9.93
CA ILE A 67 13.92 -13.75 -9.66
C ILE A 67 13.15 -12.49 -9.22
N ALA A 68 13.69 -11.72 -8.28
CA ALA A 68 13.07 -10.48 -7.80
C ALA A 68 12.82 -9.49 -8.95
N ALA A 69 13.76 -9.34 -9.89
CA ALA A 69 13.60 -8.50 -11.09
C ALA A 69 12.46 -8.99 -12.01
N LYS A 70 12.30 -10.30 -12.20
CA LYS A 70 11.17 -10.86 -12.97
C LYS A 70 9.83 -10.59 -12.28
N PHE A 71 9.76 -10.79 -10.96
CA PHE A 71 8.57 -10.44 -10.18
C PHE A 71 8.29 -8.93 -10.25
N GLN A 72 9.32 -8.09 -10.27
CA GLN A 72 9.19 -6.64 -10.42
C GLN A 72 8.55 -6.25 -11.76
N LYS A 73 8.95 -6.90 -12.88
CA LYS A 73 8.30 -6.70 -14.19
C LYS A 73 6.81 -7.11 -14.16
N LEU A 74 6.44 -8.12 -13.39
CA LEU A 74 5.06 -8.60 -13.28
C LEU A 74 4.14 -7.66 -12.46
N ILE A 75 4.71 -6.84 -11.58
CA ILE A 75 3.94 -5.88 -10.76
C ILE A 75 3.22 -4.85 -11.63
N GLY A 76 3.82 -4.40 -12.74
CA GLY A 76 3.22 -3.39 -13.61
C GLY A 76 1.82 -3.77 -14.12
N PRO A 77 1.70 -4.88 -14.87
CA PRO A 77 0.39 -5.38 -15.34
C PRO A 77 -0.61 -5.64 -14.20
N LEU A 78 -0.14 -6.08 -13.03
CA LEU A 78 -0.99 -6.30 -11.85
C LEU A 78 -1.54 -4.97 -11.29
N CYS A 79 -0.71 -3.94 -11.21
CA CYS A 79 -1.12 -2.60 -10.78
C CYS A 79 -2.08 -1.96 -11.78
N ASP A 80 -1.83 -2.09 -13.08
CA ASP A 80 -2.73 -1.60 -14.13
C ASP A 80 -4.11 -2.25 -14.02
N LEU A 81 -4.13 -3.58 -13.83
CA LEU A 81 -5.37 -4.31 -13.64
C LEU A 81 -6.15 -3.79 -12.42
N GLN A 82 -5.47 -3.67 -11.28
CA GLN A 82 -6.06 -3.17 -10.04
C GLN A 82 -6.66 -1.77 -10.24
N VAL A 83 -5.92 -0.84 -10.86
CA VAL A 83 -6.40 0.51 -11.13
C VAL A 83 -7.65 0.48 -12.02
N ILE A 84 -7.64 -0.31 -13.10
CA ILE A 84 -8.79 -0.43 -14.01
C ILE A 84 -10.00 -1.02 -13.29
N THR A 85 -9.84 -2.12 -12.54
CA THR A 85 -10.95 -2.76 -11.83
C THR A 85 -11.47 -1.90 -10.68
N GLY A 86 -10.58 -1.23 -9.94
CA GLY A 86 -10.95 -0.30 -8.87
C GLY A 86 -11.68 0.92 -9.38
N ILE A 87 -11.24 1.53 -10.49
CA ILE A 87 -11.97 2.62 -11.13
C ILE A 87 -13.32 2.11 -11.66
N GLY A 88 -13.33 0.92 -12.26
CA GLY A 88 -14.54 0.28 -12.77
C GLY A 88 -15.62 0.12 -11.69
N ILE A 89 -15.27 -0.38 -10.50
CA ILE A 89 -16.24 -0.57 -9.42
C ILE A 89 -16.75 0.76 -8.83
N ILE A 90 -15.90 1.79 -8.78
CA ILE A 90 -16.31 3.14 -8.39
C ILE A 90 -17.28 3.73 -9.42
N ILE A 91 -17.01 3.60 -10.72
CA ILE A 91 -17.90 4.06 -11.78
C ILE A 91 -19.24 3.30 -11.72
N ALA A 92 -19.21 1.97 -11.54
CA ALA A 92 -20.41 1.16 -11.40
C ALA A 92 -21.26 1.62 -10.21
N SER A 93 -20.64 1.82 -9.05
CA SER A 93 -21.29 2.38 -7.86
C SER A 93 -21.85 3.78 -8.12
N TRP A 94 -21.11 4.63 -8.81
CA TRP A 94 -21.52 6.01 -9.11
C TRP A 94 -22.71 6.06 -10.09
N SER A 95 -22.78 5.12 -11.03
CA SER A 95 -23.92 5.01 -11.96
C SER A 95 -25.23 4.68 -11.24
N GLN A 96 -25.13 4.03 -10.08
CA GLN A 96 -26.26 3.59 -9.26
C GLN A 96 -26.43 4.40 -7.97
N ILE A 97 -25.81 5.58 -7.87
CA ILE A 97 -25.61 6.22 -6.58
C ILE A 97 -26.89 6.67 -5.86
N HIS A 98 -28.01 6.78 -6.58
CA HIS A 98 -29.34 7.07 -6.01
C HIS A 98 -30.14 5.83 -5.63
N THR A 99 -29.71 4.65 -6.07
CA THR A 99 -30.40 3.38 -5.91
C THR A 99 -29.57 2.36 -5.13
N ILE A 100 -28.27 2.59 -4.99
CA ILE A 100 -27.35 1.74 -4.25
C ILE A 100 -27.75 1.73 -2.77
N ASN A 101 -27.80 0.54 -2.19
CA ASN A 101 -28.01 0.39 -0.77
C ASN A 101 -26.68 0.48 -0.03
N TYR A 102 -26.76 0.76 1.28
CA TYR A 102 -25.57 0.90 2.12
C TYR A 102 -24.69 -0.36 2.14
N TYR A 103 -25.26 -1.56 1.98
CA TYR A 103 -24.50 -2.81 1.92
C TYR A 103 -23.57 -2.84 0.69
N HIS A 104 -24.09 -2.55 -0.49
CA HIS A 104 -23.32 -2.45 -1.72
C HIS A 104 -22.31 -1.31 -1.66
N GLU A 105 -22.68 -0.17 -1.07
CA GLU A 105 -21.76 0.95 -0.85
C GLU A 105 -20.55 0.54 0.02
N GLN A 106 -20.79 -0.16 1.14
CA GLN A 106 -19.71 -0.65 2.00
C GLN A 106 -18.81 -1.66 1.28
N LEU A 107 -19.38 -2.53 0.44
CA LEU A 107 -18.59 -3.44 -0.38
C LEU A 107 -17.73 -2.68 -1.41
N VAL A 108 -18.29 -1.70 -2.11
CA VAL A 108 -17.54 -0.86 -3.06
C VAL A 108 -16.38 -0.16 -2.37
N VAL A 109 -16.62 0.45 -1.21
CA VAL A 109 -15.57 1.10 -0.41
C VAL A 109 -14.50 0.08 0.00
N THR A 110 -14.90 -1.11 0.43
CA THR A 110 -13.95 -2.16 0.83
C THR A 110 -13.14 -2.69 -0.35
N TYR A 111 -13.75 -2.90 -1.52
CA TYR A 111 -13.04 -3.32 -2.74
C TYR A 111 -12.06 -2.25 -3.21
N TRP A 112 -12.44 -0.99 -3.09
CA TRP A 112 -11.57 0.12 -3.37
C TRP A 112 -10.36 0.16 -2.41
N TRP A 113 -10.56 -0.13 -1.11
CA TRP A 113 -9.45 -0.26 -0.16
C TRP A 113 -8.53 -1.45 -0.47
N LEU A 114 -9.10 -2.61 -0.78
CA LEU A 114 -8.34 -3.78 -1.23
C LEU A 114 -7.48 -3.46 -2.46
N THR A 115 -8.07 -2.77 -3.43
CA THR A 115 -7.38 -2.32 -4.64
C THR A 115 -6.21 -1.41 -4.28
N LEU A 116 -6.48 -0.35 -3.51
CA LEU A 116 -5.45 0.61 -3.11
C LEU A 116 -4.31 -0.04 -2.35
N ASN A 117 -4.61 -0.88 -1.36
CA ASN A 117 -3.57 -1.53 -0.55
C ASN A 117 -2.69 -2.47 -1.39
N SER A 118 -3.28 -3.23 -2.33
CA SER A 118 -2.47 -4.01 -3.28
C SER A 118 -1.66 -3.14 -4.24
N PHE A 119 -2.23 -2.06 -4.75
CA PHE A 119 -1.53 -1.13 -5.63
C PHE A 119 -0.34 -0.49 -4.92
N TRP A 120 -0.52 -0.04 -3.67
CA TRP A 120 0.53 0.56 -2.86
C TRP A 120 1.66 -0.41 -2.53
N ALA A 121 1.34 -1.67 -2.29
CA ALA A 121 2.36 -2.69 -2.10
C ALA A 121 3.21 -2.89 -3.37
N GLY A 122 2.59 -2.85 -4.56
CA GLY A 122 3.31 -2.94 -5.83
C GLY A 122 4.04 -1.65 -6.26
N ARG A 123 3.59 -0.49 -5.78
CA ARG A 123 4.03 0.82 -6.26
C ARG A 123 5.52 1.07 -6.23
N VAL A 124 6.23 0.59 -5.20
CA VAL A 124 7.66 0.92 -4.96
C VAL A 124 8.50 0.75 -6.24
N ASN A 125 8.04 -0.12 -7.14
CA ASN A 125 8.69 -0.44 -8.40
C ASN A 125 8.02 0.11 -9.68
N TYR A 126 6.81 0.67 -9.61
CA TYR A 126 6.03 1.11 -10.77
C TYR A 126 6.18 2.59 -11.12
N LEU A 127 6.54 3.45 -10.14
CA LEU A 127 6.61 4.90 -10.35
C LEU A 127 8.00 5.40 -10.74
N ASP A 128 8.78 4.61 -11.49
CA ASP A 128 9.98 5.10 -12.17
C ASP A 128 9.52 5.89 -13.41
N PHE A 129 9.37 7.20 -13.24
CA PHE A 129 8.66 8.06 -14.18
C PHE A 129 9.47 8.39 -15.45
N ASP A 130 9.36 7.54 -16.45
CA ASP A 130 9.40 7.95 -17.86
C ASP A 130 8.06 7.62 -18.51
N VAL A 131 7.53 8.54 -19.33
CA VAL A 131 6.33 8.46 -20.23
C VAL A 131 5.18 9.44 -19.91
N GLU A 132 4.56 9.89 -21.02
CA GLU A 132 3.78 11.10 -21.27
C GLU A 132 2.24 11.00 -21.05
N ASP A 133 1.68 12.20 -20.85
CA ASP A 133 0.30 12.74 -20.68
C ASP A 133 -0.96 11.93 -21.09
N ASP A 134 -2.03 12.08 -20.26
CA ASP A 134 -3.33 12.63 -20.69
C ASP A 134 -4.30 12.97 -19.50
N ASP A 135 -5.30 13.83 -19.76
CA ASP A 135 -5.94 14.81 -18.83
C ASP A 135 -7.44 14.49 -18.52
N ILE A 136 -7.92 14.57 -17.26
CA ILE A 136 -9.37 14.42 -16.89
C ILE A 136 -9.81 15.33 -15.72
N ARG A 137 -11.00 15.95 -15.84
CA ARG A 137 -11.64 16.89 -14.88
C ARG A 137 -12.72 16.23 -14.00
N ILE A 138 -12.88 16.71 -12.75
CA ILE A 138 -13.87 16.27 -11.75
C ILE A 138 -14.88 17.40 -11.42
N LEU A 139 -16.15 17.03 -11.17
CA LEU A 139 -17.25 17.89 -10.69
C LEU A 139 -17.83 17.35 -9.36
N GLN A 140 -18.31 18.25 -8.51
CA GLN A 140 -18.68 17.99 -7.11
C GLN A 140 -20.12 18.47 -6.81
N ARG A 141 -20.96 17.66 -6.13
CA ARG A 141 -22.13 18.11 -5.32
C ARG A 141 -22.77 17.02 -4.43
N THR A 142 -23.62 17.46 -3.49
CA THR A 142 -23.98 16.91 -2.16
C THR A 142 -25.27 16.07 -2.05
N TRP A 143 -25.32 15.20 -1.02
CA TRP A 143 -26.28 14.11 -0.71
C TRP A 143 -27.53 14.50 0.11
N ASN A 144 -28.59 13.66 0.08
CA ASN A 144 -29.80 13.75 0.90
C ASN A 144 -30.29 12.34 1.35
N ASP A 145 -30.04 11.98 2.62
CA ASP A 145 -30.43 10.70 3.22
C ASP A 145 -31.62 10.86 4.15
N SER A 146 -32.78 10.32 3.75
CA SER A 146 -34.02 10.35 4.57
C SER A 146 -34.42 9.00 5.15
N GLN A 147 -33.64 7.93 4.93
CA GLN A 147 -33.89 6.61 5.50
C GLN A 147 -32.66 6.18 6.30
N GLY A 148 -32.80 6.19 7.63
CA GLY A 148 -31.69 5.96 8.56
C GLY A 148 -31.04 4.58 8.45
N PRO A 149 -29.83 4.41 9.03
CA PRO A 149 -29.03 3.21 8.86
C PRO A 149 -29.63 2.05 9.64
N CYS A 150 -29.91 0.98 8.91
CA CYS A 150 -30.49 -0.25 9.41
C CYS A 150 -29.54 -1.43 9.12
N TYR A 151 -28.26 -1.22 9.44
CA TYR A 151 -27.15 -2.12 9.13
C TYR A 151 -26.35 -2.43 10.41
N ARG A 152 -25.94 -3.69 10.57
CA ARG A 152 -25.01 -4.11 11.64
C ARG A 152 -23.57 -3.92 11.15
N TYR A 153 -23.01 -2.73 11.40
CA TYR A 153 -21.59 -2.47 11.27
C TYR A 153 -20.94 -2.72 12.64
N GLU A 154 -19.99 -3.66 12.74
CA GLU A 154 -19.46 -4.06 14.05
C GLU A 154 -18.54 -3.03 14.71
N ASP A 155 -18.06 -1.99 14.01
CA ASP A 155 -16.97 -1.17 14.59
C ASP A 155 -17.26 0.33 14.79
N GLY A 156 -18.32 0.91 14.21
CA GLY A 156 -18.60 2.35 14.33
C GLY A 156 -17.40 3.27 13.99
N SER A 157 -16.36 2.74 13.35
CA SER A 157 -15.12 3.43 13.04
C SER A 157 -15.39 4.39 11.88
N THR A 158 -14.93 5.63 12.04
CA THR A 158 -15.21 6.67 11.05
C THR A 158 -14.30 6.48 9.84
N PRO A 159 -14.81 6.56 8.60
CA PRO A 159 -13.99 6.46 7.40
C PRO A 159 -13.11 7.69 7.15
N VAL A 160 -13.05 8.63 8.10
CA VAL A 160 -12.42 9.94 7.95
C VAL A 160 -10.90 9.86 7.73
N PRO A 161 -10.12 9.09 8.52
CA PRO A 161 -8.67 8.99 8.28
C PRO A 161 -8.36 8.47 6.87
N TRP A 162 -9.15 7.50 6.44
CA TRP A 162 -9.06 6.86 5.15
C TRP A 162 -9.38 7.83 3.99
N MET A 163 -10.47 8.61 4.10
CA MET A 163 -10.79 9.66 3.12
C MET A 163 -9.70 10.74 3.04
N ILE A 164 -9.08 11.11 4.16
CA ILE A 164 -7.97 12.08 4.17
C ILE A 164 -6.77 11.52 3.40
N GLY A 165 -6.40 10.26 3.64
CA GLY A 165 -5.33 9.58 2.89
C GLY A 165 -5.62 9.56 1.39
N LEU A 166 -6.84 9.19 1.00
CA LEU A 166 -7.28 9.20 -0.39
C LEU A 166 -7.21 10.59 -1.04
N CYS A 167 -7.68 11.63 -0.34
CA CYS A 167 -7.59 13.00 -0.83
C CYS A 167 -6.13 13.42 -1.04
N LEU A 168 -5.24 13.10 -0.09
CA LEU A 168 -3.81 13.36 -0.23
C LEU A 168 -3.21 12.59 -1.42
N PHE A 169 -3.66 11.36 -1.65
CA PHE A 169 -3.25 10.57 -2.81
C PHE A 169 -3.69 11.19 -4.13
N CYS A 170 -4.97 11.55 -4.28
CA CYS A 170 -5.45 12.21 -5.49
C CYS A 170 -4.69 13.51 -5.75
N ILE A 171 -4.39 14.28 -4.70
CA ILE A 171 -3.55 15.48 -4.81
C ILE A 171 -2.13 15.10 -5.26
N ALA A 172 -1.54 14.03 -4.72
CA ALA A 172 -0.21 13.57 -5.10
C ALA A 172 -0.16 13.09 -6.56
N LEU A 173 -1.14 12.31 -7.02
CA LEU A 173 -1.25 11.88 -8.42
C LEU A 173 -1.42 13.06 -9.36
N LEU A 174 -2.38 13.95 -9.08
CA LEU A 174 -2.57 15.16 -9.87
C LEU A 174 -1.29 16.01 -9.88
N SER A 175 -0.57 16.04 -8.75
CA SER A 175 0.71 16.73 -8.67
C SER A 175 1.83 16.03 -9.45
N ALA A 176 1.76 14.73 -9.64
CA ALA A 176 2.69 13.98 -10.48
C ALA A 176 2.38 14.14 -11.97
N THR A 177 1.12 14.36 -12.35
CA THR A 177 0.72 14.52 -13.76
C THR A 177 1.24 15.83 -14.36
N PHE A 178 1.05 16.99 -13.72
CA PHE A 178 1.47 18.26 -14.32
C PHE A 178 2.97 18.54 -14.16
N ARG A 179 3.63 18.98 -15.24
CA ARG A 179 5.07 19.32 -15.24
C ARG A 179 5.47 20.33 -14.14
N LYS A 180 4.63 21.32 -13.87
CA LYS A 180 4.90 22.33 -12.82
C LYS A 180 4.78 21.77 -11.41
N THR A 181 3.88 20.82 -11.19
CA THR A 181 3.69 20.17 -9.89
C THR A 181 4.70 19.05 -9.66
N LYS A 182 5.27 18.42 -10.71
CA LYS A 182 6.43 17.53 -10.58
C LYS A 182 7.61 18.19 -9.86
N ILE A 183 7.85 19.49 -10.10
CA ILE A 183 8.88 20.25 -9.39
C ILE A 183 8.57 20.32 -7.89
N PHE A 184 7.29 20.46 -7.53
CA PHE A 184 6.84 20.47 -6.14
C PHE A 184 7.01 19.09 -5.49
N VAL A 185 6.66 18.01 -6.18
CA VAL A 185 6.87 16.63 -5.70
C VAL A 185 8.36 16.35 -5.49
N LYS A 186 9.21 16.75 -6.43
CA LYS A 186 10.67 16.63 -6.30
C LYS A 186 11.18 17.41 -5.09
N TRP A 187 10.79 18.69 -4.96
CA TRP A 187 11.17 19.51 -3.80
C TRP A 187 10.72 18.89 -2.48
N TYR A 188 9.52 18.28 -2.44
CA TYR A 188 9.01 17.57 -1.28
C TYR A 188 9.88 16.37 -0.92
N LEU A 189 10.20 15.50 -1.88
CA LEU A 189 11.07 14.34 -1.67
C LEU A 189 12.48 14.75 -1.24
N ASP A 190 13.06 15.76 -1.91
CA ASP A 190 14.35 16.34 -1.54
C ASP A 190 14.31 16.88 -0.10
N SER A 191 13.20 17.51 0.31
CA SER A 191 13.02 18.02 1.67
C SER A 191 12.94 16.89 2.71
N LEU A 192 12.27 15.78 2.40
CA LEU A 192 12.23 14.61 3.28
C LEU A 192 13.63 14.04 3.50
N GLU A 193 14.40 13.94 2.42
CA GLU A 193 15.77 13.42 2.45
C GLU A 193 16.71 14.34 3.23
N ILE A 194 16.63 15.67 3.03
CA ILE A 194 17.41 16.65 3.79
C ILE A 194 17.13 16.55 5.30
N VAL A 195 15.86 16.40 5.69
CA VAL A 195 15.51 16.25 7.11
C VAL A 195 16.05 14.94 7.67
N ASN A 196 15.93 13.84 6.92
CA ASN A 196 16.47 12.54 7.31
C ASN A 196 18.01 12.60 7.53
N GLN A 197 18.73 13.20 6.58
CA GLN A 197 20.19 13.41 6.67
C GLN A 197 20.59 14.25 7.89
N ARG A 198 19.88 15.35 8.15
CA ARG A 198 20.14 16.18 9.34
C ARG A 198 19.91 15.44 10.66
N LEU A 199 18.88 14.58 10.71
CA LEU A 199 18.61 13.75 11.89
C LEU A 199 19.67 12.68 12.09
N GLU A 200 20.17 12.06 11.01
CA GLU A 200 21.33 11.15 11.04
C GLU A 200 22.58 11.85 11.56
N GLU A 201 22.95 12.97 10.96
CA GLU A 201 24.13 13.76 11.36
C GLU A 201 24.06 14.17 12.83
N TRP A 202 22.87 14.59 13.30
CA TRP A 202 22.66 14.95 14.70
C TRP A 202 22.81 13.75 15.64
N TYR A 203 22.27 12.58 15.25
CA TYR A 203 22.42 11.35 16.02
C TYR A 203 23.88 10.89 16.10
N VAL A 204 24.59 10.84 14.98
CA VAL A 204 26.02 10.46 14.92
C VAL A 204 26.86 11.43 15.75
N THR A 205 26.64 12.74 15.61
CA THR A 205 27.34 13.76 16.40
C THR A 205 27.08 13.61 17.90
N SER A 206 25.85 13.27 18.28
CA SER A 206 25.47 13.02 19.67
C SER A 206 26.17 11.77 20.23
N GLN A 207 26.27 10.70 19.44
CA GLN A 207 27.01 9.48 19.81
C GLN A 207 28.50 9.74 20.00
N GLN A 208 29.13 10.43 19.05
CA GLN A 208 30.55 10.81 19.16
C GLN A 208 30.82 11.70 20.37
N THR A 209 29.91 12.62 20.69
CA THR A 209 30.02 13.49 21.89
C THR A 209 29.94 12.66 23.17
N ARG A 210 29.06 11.65 23.21
CA ARG A 210 28.96 10.71 24.33
C ARG A 210 30.27 9.93 24.50
N GLU A 211 30.82 9.38 23.43
CA GLU A 211 32.08 8.61 23.46
C GLU A 211 33.25 9.45 23.95
N LYS A 212 33.41 10.68 23.43
CA LYS A 212 34.45 11.62 23.89
C LYS A 212 34.29 11.96 25.38
N THR A 213 33.06 12.14 25.85
CA THR A 213 32.77 12.43 27.26
C THR A 213 33.13 11.24 28.15
N ILE A 214 32.83 10.00 27.70
CA ILE A 214 33.18 8.77 28.42
C ILE A 214 34.70 8.59 28.48
N SER A 215 35.41 8.73 27.35
CA SER A 215 36.87 8.56 27.29
C SER A 215 37.62 9.62 28.10
N GLN A 216 37.08 10.84 28.18
CA GLN A 216 37.68 11.89 29.02
C GLN A 216 37.44 11.63 30.51
N SER A 217 36.31 11.02 30.87
CA SER A 217 35.99 10.71 32.28
C SER A 217 36.80 9.55 32.86
N SER A 218 37.31 8.62 32.04
CA SER A 218 38.13 7.49 32.52
C SER A 218 39.51 7.88 33.06
N GLY A 219 39.98 9.11 32.81
CA GLY A 219 41.31 9.58 33.24
C GLY A 219 41.33 10.50 34.47
N LEU A 220 40.19 10.94 35.00
CA LEU A 220 40.13 11.89 36.11
C LEU A 220 39.67 11.24 37.43
N PRO A 221 40.19 11.72 38.59
CA PRO A 221 39.78 11.23 39.92
C PRO A 221 38.27 11.45 40.15
N ALA A 222 37.66 10.53 40.92
CA ALA A 222 36.22 10.25 41.06
C ALA A 222 35.25 11.40 41.44
N ALA A 223 35.71 12.65 41.46
CA ALA A 223 34.93 13.84 41.82
C ALA A 223 34.44 14.69 40.62
N VAL A 224 34.65 14.22 39.37
CA VAL A 224 34.21 14.91 38.14
C VAL A 224 32.67 14.88 38.01
N PRO A 225 32.03 15.96 37.51
CA PRO A 225 30.60 16.17 37.68
C PRO A 225 29.76 15.24 36.79
N GLN A 226 28.95 14.41 37.44
CA GLN A 226 27.92 13.52 36.88
C GLN A 226 27.00 14.22 35.85
N PHE A 227 26.88 15.54 35.93
CA PHE A 227 26.06 16.36 35.05
C PHE A 227 26.47 16.28 33.56
N GLY A 228 27.76 16.18 33.26
CA GLY A 228 28.25 16.10 31.87
C GLY A 228 27.84 14.81 31.17
N GLN A 229 27.91 13.69 31.88
CA GLN A 229 27.49 12.39 31.35
C GLN A 229 25.98 12.33 31.14
N LEU A 230 25.20 12.80 32.11
CA LEU A 230 23.72 12.83 31.99
C LEU A 230 23.27 13.64 30.77
N LYS A 231 23.89 14.81 30.52
CA LYS A 231 23.60 15.63 29.34
C LYS A 231 23.89 14.89 28.03
N ALA A 232 25.02 14.18 27.94
CA ALA A 232 25.37 13.42 26.74
C ALA A 232 24.38 12.27 26.47
N TYR A 233 23.98 11.52 27.51
CA TYR A 233 22.95 10.48 27.39
C TYR A 233 21.59 11.05 26.97
N PHE A 234 21.19 12.19 27.56
CA PHE A 234 19.94 12.85 27.20
C PHE A 234 19.93 13.29 25.72
N MET A 235 21.02 13.85 25.21
CA MET A 235 21.12 14.25 23.80
C MET A 235 21.01 13.06 22.84
N VAL A 236 21.67 11.93 23.15
CA VAL A 236 21.54 10.69 22.35
C VAL A 236 20.11 10.15 22.40
N ALA A 237 19.48 10.13 23.57
CA ALA A 237 18.09 9.67 23.71
C ALA A 237 17.10 10.57 22.94
N LEU A 238 17.28 11.89 23.01
CA LEU A 238 16.45 12.86 22.31
C LEU A 238 16.59 12.73 20.79
N SER A 239 17.83 12.71 20.26
CA SER A 239 18.08 12.55 18.83
C SER A 239 17.56 11.22 18.29
N LEU A 240 17.72 10.12 19.03
CA LEU A 240 17.14 8.82 18.68
C LEU A 240 15.61 8.88 18.64
N THR A 241 14.98 9.52 19.64
CA THR A 241 13.52 9.67 19.70
C THR A 241 13.00 10.50 18.51
N CYS A 242 13.65 11.62 18.20
CA CYS A 242 13.30 12.43 17.04
C CYS A 242 13.43 11.66 15.73
N ARG A 243 14.48 10.83 15.59
CA ARG A 243 14.67 9.97 14.41
C ARG A 243 13.57 8.91 14.30
N VAL A 244 13.22 8.24 15.38
CA VAL A 244 12.14 7.23 15.40
C VAL A 244 10.80 7.87 15.06
N LEU A 245 10.49 9.04 15.64
CA LEU A 245 9.26 9.77 15.33
C LEU A 245 9.23 10.21 13.87
N TRP A 246 10.34 10.69 13.32
CA TRP A 246 10.45 11.03 11.91
C TRP A 246 10.23 9.82 11.00
N PHE A 247 10.85 8.69 11.33
CA PHE A 247 10.63 7.42 10.61
C PHE A 247 9.16 7.02 10.62
N ILE A 248 8.45 7.12 11.75
CA ILE A 248 7.02 6.85 11.84
C ILE A 248 6.21 7.80 10.95
N VAL A 249 6.57 9.08 10.91
CA VAL A 249 5.92 10.07 10.04
C VAL A 249 6.13 9.72 8.58
N VAL A 250 7.36 9.39 8.16
CA VAL A 250 7.67 9.00 6.78
C VAL A 250 6.98 7.69 6.41
N LEU A 251 6.95 6.69 7.30
CA LEU A 251 6.24 5.43 7.09
C LEU A 251 4.73 5.65 6.95
N CYS A 252 4.15 6.53 7.76
CA CYS A 252 2.75 6.93 7.62
C CYS A 252 2.53 7.60 6.26
N LEU A 253 3.35 8.58 5.89
CA LEU A 253 3.26 9.23 4.58
C LEU A 253 3.44 8.26 3.42
N ASP A 254 4.30 7.25 3.55
CA ASP A 254 4.52 6.24 2.53
C ASP A 254 3.28 5.36 2.30
N VAL A 255 2.66 4.90 3.40
CA VAL A 255 1.42 4.11 3.36
C VAL A 255 0.25 4.90 2.75
N TRP A 256 0.15 6.20 3.02
CA TRP A 256 -1.03 7.00 2.67
C TRP A 256 -0.90 7.86 1.42
N SER A 257 0.30 8.26 1.03
CA SER A 257 0.50 9.19 -0.08
C SER A 257 1.79 8.92 -0.85
N TYR A 258 2.92 9.43 -0.41
CA TYR A 258 4.18 9.37 -1.13
C TYR A 258 5.32 9.41 -0.12
N GLY A 259 6.09 8.34 -0.06
CA GLY A 259 7.26 8.22 0.79
C GLY A 259 8.30 7.31 0.15
N ASN A 260 9.53 7.45 0.62
CA ASN A 260 10.61 6.51 0.32
C ASN A 260 11.00 5.87 1.65
N SER A 261 10.11 5.04 2.19
CA SER A 261 10.38 4.37 3.46
C SER A 261 10.92 2.96 3.20
N PHE A 262 11.20 2.22 4.28
CA PHE A 262 11.75 0.88 4.18
C PHE A 262 10.70 -0.06 3.55
N ALA A 263 10.89 -0.43 2.27
CA ALA A 263 9.91 -1.14 1.47
C ALA A 263 9.34 -2.43 2.13
N PRO A 264 10.15 -3.25 2.85
CA PRO A 264 9.64 -4.42 3.56
C PRO A 264 8.63 -4.08 4.66
N MET A 265 8.82 -2.94 5.33
CA MET A 265 7.88 -2.47 6.36
C MET A 265 6.59 -1.96 5.73
N THR A 266 6.69 -1.19 4.64
CA THR A 266 5.54 -0.72 3.88
C THR A 266 4.72 -1.88 3.31
N TRP A 267 5.39 -2.89 2.75
CA TRP A 267 4.75 -4.12 2.32
C TRP A 267 4.04 -4.84 3.47
N CYS A 268 4.69 -5.01 4.63
CA CYS A 268 4.07 -5.63 5.81
C CYS A 268 2.79 -4.89 6.25
N LEU A 269 2.82 -3.55 6.26
CA LEU A 269 1.65 -2.74 6.62
C LEU A 269 0.52 -2.87 5.60
N ASN A 270 0.83 -2.82 4.29
CA ASN A 270 -0.17 -2.99 3.23
C ASN A 270 -0.76 -4.41 3.22
N ALA A 271 0.04 -5.45 3.52
CA ALA A 271 -0.44 -6.81 3.68
C ALA A 271 -1.36 -6.95 4.91
N PHE A 272 -1.03 -6.28 6.02
CA PHE A 272 -1.88 -6.21 7.20
C PHE A 272 -3.22 -5.51 6.90
N PHE A 273 -3.20 -4.35 6.24
CA PHE A 273 -4.43 -3.65 5.86
C PHE A 273 -5.26 -4.46 4.85
N SER A 274 -4.63 -5.09 3.87
CA SER A 274 -5.31 -5.99 2.93
C SER A 274 -5.97 -7.18 3.65
N SER A 275 -5.32 -7.71 4.70
CA SER A 275 -5.91 -8.76 5.55
C SER A 275 -7.13 -8.26 6.30
N TRP A 276 -7.04 -7.05 6.86
CA TRP A 276 -8.13 -6.41 7.59
C TRP A 276 -9.32 -6.12 6.67
N ASP A 277 -9.09 -5.56 5.49
CA ASP A 277 -10.13 -5.27 4.51
C ASP A 277 -10.74 -6.55 3.94
N THR A 278 -9.94 -7.60 3.73
CA THR A 278 -10.45 -8.91 3.33
C THR A 278 -11.39 -9.47 4.40
N PHE A 279 -11.03 -9.33 5.68
CA PHE A 279 -11.90 -9.71 6.78
C PHE A 279 -13.19 -8.88 6.83
N ILE A 280 -13.11 -7.56 6.62
CA ILE A 280 -14.30 -6.68 6.53
C ILE A 280 -15.18 -7.09 5.34
N ALA A 281 -14.60 -7.36 4.17
CA ALA A 281 -15.34 -7.78 2.98
C ALA A 281 -16.08 -9.10 3.22
N ILE A 282 -15.38 -10.11 3.74
CA ILE A 282 -15.95 -11.43 4.03
C ILE A 282 -17.02 -11.34 5.11
N SER A 283 -16.78 -10.61 6.19
CA SER A 283 -17.75 -10.46 7.27
C SER A 283 -18.99 -9.69 6.82
N THR A 284 -18.80 -8.58 6.09
CA THR A 284 -19.90 -7.80 5.48
C THR A 284 -20.72 -8.66 4.55
N TRP A 285 -20.08 -9.39 3.63
CA TRP A 285 -20.78 -10.28 2.72
C TRP A 285 -21.54 -11.37 3.49
N ARG A 286 -20.88 -12.10 4.39
CA ARG A 286 -21.45 -13.24 5.10
C ARG A 286 -22.57 -12.86 6.07
N LEU A 287 -22.44 -11.76 6.80
CA LEU A 287 -23.44 -11.31 7.79
C LEU A 287 -24.73 -10.81 7.14
N ASN A 288 -24.67 -10.36 5.88
CA ASN A 288 -25.83 -9.82 5.17
C ASN A 288 -26.54 -10.83 4.26
N GLN A 289 -25.96 -12.02 4.03
CA GLN A 289 -26.60 -13.10 3.27
C GLN A 289 -28.02 -13.45 3.75
N THR A 290 -28.30 -13.36 5.06
CA THR A 290 -29.63 -13.66 5.61
C THR A 290 -30.69 -12.59 5.31
N ASN A 291 -30.27 -11.40 4.88
CA ASN A 291 -31.15 -10.25 4.64
C ASN A 291 -31.44 -10.04 3.13
N MET A 292 -30.82 -10.83 2.26
CA MET A 292 -30.98 -10.73 0.82
C MET A 292 -32.28 -11.37 0.33
N LYS A 293 -33.00 -10.66 -0.54
CA LYS A 293 -34.18 -11.17 -1.24
C LYS A 293 -33.85 -11.53 -2.69
N GLY A 294 -33.00 -12.53 -2.87
CA GLY A 294 -32.67 -13.04 -4.19
C GLY A 294 -31.39 -13.86 -4.19
N ASP A 295 -30.92 -14.17 -5.39
CA ASP A 295 -29.74 -14.98 -5.61
C ASP A 295 -28.61 -14.14 -6.20
N GLU A 296 -27.62 -13.80 -5.38
CA GLU A 296 -26.38 -13.13 -5.81
C GLU A 296 -25.34 -14.12 -6.38
N SER A 297 -25.62 -15.43 -6.34
CA SER A 297 -24.72 -16.44 -6.89
C SER A 297 -24.76 -16.51 -8.42
N GLN A 298 -25.74 -15.84 -9.05
CA GLN A 298 -25.81 -15.78 -10.50
C GLN A 298 -24.66 -14.95 -11.06
N MET A 299 -23.86 -15.58 -11.93
CA MET A 299 -22.78 -14.91 -12.62
C MET A 299 -23.33 -14.04 -13.75
N SER A 300 -23.28 -12.72 -13.56
CA SER A 300 -23.52 -11.76 -14.63
C SER A 300 -22.29 -11.64 -15.54
N PHE A 301 -22.45 -11.01 -16.71
CA PHE A 301 -21.32 -10.70 -17.59
C PHE A 301 -20.24 -9.86 -16.88
N GLY A 302 -20.66 -8.98 -15.96
CA GLY A 302 -19.75 -8.18 -15.13
C GLY A 302 -18.84 -9.01 -14.22
N GLN A 303 -19.24 -10.22 -13.86
CA GLN A 303 -18.44 -11.15 -13.05
C GLN A 303 -17.42 -11.96 -13.86
N VAL A 304 -17.69 -12.20 -15.15
CA VAL A 304 -16.80 -12.97 -16.01
C VAL A 304 -15.56 -12.16 -16.40
N LEU A 305 -15.72 -10.85 -16.58
CA LEU A 305 -14.63 -9.97 -17.01
C LEU A 305 -13.43 -9.99 -16.03
N PRO A 306 -13.59 -9.80 -14.71
CA PRO A 306 -12.49 -9.90 -13.77
C PRO A 306 -11.80 -11.27 -13.75
N LEU A 307 -12.55 -12.36 -13.94
CA LEU A 307 -11.98 -13.71 -14.03
C LEU A 307 -11.12 -13.88 -15.29
N CYS A 308 -11.57 -13.35 -16.42
CA CYS A 308 -10.77 -13.32 -17.65
C CYS A 308 -9.49 -12.49 -17.49
N LEU A 309 -9.57 -11.37 -16.76
CA LEU A 309 -8.42 -10.51 -16.47
C LEU A 309 -7.40 -11.20 -15.53
N ILE A 310 -7.85 -12.09 -14.63
CA ILE A 310 -6.92 -12.96 -13.91
C ILE A 310 -6.15 -13.87 -14.89
N GLY A 311 -6.82 -14.34 -15.95
CA GLY A 311 -6.18 -15.08 -17.02
C GLY A 311 -5.06 -14.30 -17.72
N SER A 312 -5.22 -12.98 -17.94
CA SER A 312 -4.16 -12.18 -18.57
C SER A 312 -2.91 -12.05 -17.71
N ILE A 313 -3.05 -12.03 -16.37
CA ILE A 313 -1.89 -12.06 -15.44
C ILE A 313 -1.05 -13.32 -15.67
N ILE A 314 -1.70 -14.49 -15.86
CA ILE A 314 -1.00 -15.76 -16.07
C ILE A 314 -0.20 -15.70 -17.38
N PHE A 315 -0.78 -15.14 -18.45
CA PHE A 315 -0.06 -14.96 -19.71
C PHE A 315 1.12 -14.01 -19.57
N SER A 316 0.93 -12.84 -18.93
CA SER A 316 2.04 -11.91 -18.65
C SER A 316 3.14 -12.55 -17.81
N ALA A 317 2.78 -13.36 -16.81
CA ALA A 317 3.75 -14.11 -16.02
C ALA A 317 4.52 -15.12 -16.89
N VAL A 318 3.84 -15.93 -17.70
CA VAL A 318 4.50 -16.89 -18.60
C VAL A 318 5.47 -16.19 -19.54
N ASP A 319 5.08 -15.05 -20.12
CA ASP A 319 5.93 -14.29 -21.04
C ASP A 319 7.19 -13.74 -20.32
N ILE A 320 7.02 -13.12 -19.15
CA ILE A 320 8.14 -12.59 -18.35
C ILE A 320 9.08 -13.70 -17.86
N PHE A 321 8.54 -14.84 -17.44
CA PHE A 321 9.36 -15.95 -16.95
C PHE A 321 10.06 -16.71 -18.08
N ARG A 322 9.50 -16.70 -19.29
CA ARG A 322 10.11 -17.30 -20.48
C ARG A 322 11.24 -16.47 -21.07
N GLU A 323 11.26 -15.15 -20.87
CA GLU A 323 12.36 -14.29 -21.31
C GLU A 323 13.67 -14.73 -20.63
N ASP A 324 14.71 -15.03 -21.43
CA ASP A 324 15.99 -15.54 -20.93
C ASP A 324 16.72 -14.46 -20.11
N PRO A 325 17.19 -14.80 -18.89
CA PRO A 325 17.68 -13.81 -17.92
C PRO A 325 19.06 -13.20 -18.26
N ASP A 326 19.78 -13.72 -19.25
CA ASP A 326 21.24 -13.59 -19.29
C ASP A 326 21.77 -12.28 -19.91
N CYS A 327 21.00 -11.58 -20.76
CA CYS A 327 21.56 -10.44 -21.51
C CYS A 327 21.37 -9.06 -20.82
N GLU A 328 20.23 -8.82 -20.16
CA GLU A 328 19.87 -7.49 -19.65
C GLU A 328 20.39 -7.21 -18.22
N TYR A 329 20.47 -8.24 -17.37
CA TYR A 329 20.95 -8.08 -16.00
C TYR A 329 22.48 -7.95 -15.93
N MET A 330 23.22 -8.74 -16.74
CA MET A 330 24.69 -8.65 -16.79
C MET A 330 25.19 -7.32 -17.35
N THR A 331 24.47 -6.71 -18.30
CA THR A 331 24.85 -5.41 -18.87
C THR A 331 24.70 -4.24 -17.89
N LYS A 332 23.82 -4.34 -16.88
CA LYS A 332 23.60 -3.27 -15.89
C LYS A 332 24.56 -3.33 -14.69
N HIS A 333 25.03 -4.51 -14.31
CA HIS A 333 25.91 -4.69 -13.14
C HIS A 333 27.39 -4.93 -13.48
N ASP A 334 27.72 -5.48 -14.66
CA ASP A 334 29.09 -5.75 -15.09
C ASP A 334 29.42 -5.04 -16.41
N ALA A 335 29.55 -3.71 -16.36
CA ALA A 335 29.95 -2.90 -17.51
C ALA A 335 31.38 -3.20 -18.02
N SER A 336 32.16 -4.07 -17.36
CA SER A 336 33.54 -4.39 -17.76
C SER A 336 33.70 -5.66 -18.59
N ASP A 337 32.66 -6.48 -18.79
CA ASP A 337 32.79 -7.80 -19.46
C ASP A 337 31.69 -8.07 -20.52
N VAL A 338 31.24 -7.01 -21.21
CA VAL A 338 30.21 -7.07 -22.27
C VAL A 338 30.79 -7.57 -23.60
N GLY A 339 31.42 -8.74 -23.59
CA GLY A 339 32.08 -9.34 -24.75
C GLY A 339 31.20 -10.19 -25.66
N ASP A 340 30.30 -11.01 -25.11
CA ASP A 340 29.78 -12.18 -25.84
C ASP A 340 28.26 -12.44 -25.73
N CYS A 341 27.43 -11.43 -25.49
CA CYS A 341 25.98 -11.58 -25.67
C CYS A 341 25.60 -11.45 -27.16
N VAL A 342 26.00 -12.43 -27.98
CA VAL A 342 25.55 -12.55 -29.37
C VAL A 342 24.12 -13.09 -29.35
N VAL A 343 23.15 -12.21 -29.59
CA VAL A 343 21.77 -12.59 -29.89
C VAL A 343 21.78 -13.45 -31.16
N GLU A 344 21.61 -14.76 -31.02
CA GLU A 344 21.29 -15.64 -32.15
C GLU A 344 19.90 -15.26 -32.66
N ASN A 345 19.86 -14.49 -33.74
CA ASN A 345 18.63 -14.24 -34.48
C ASN A 345 18.12 -15.57 -35.06
N VAL A 346 17.01 -16.07 -34.50
CA VAL A 346 16.20 -17.15 -35.09
C VAL A 346 14.96 -16.56 -35.74
#